data_AF-A0A7C3TAC7-F1
#
_entry.id   AF-A0A7C3TAC7-F1
#
_cell.length_a   1.000
_cell.length_b   1.000
_cell.length_c   1.000
_cell.angle_alpha   90.00
_cell.angle_beta   90.00
_cell.angle_gamma   90.00
#
_symmetry.space_group_name_H-M   'P 1'
#
loop_
_entity.id
_entity.type
_entity.pdbx_description
1 polymer ?
#
loop_
_entity_poly.entity_id
_entity_poly.type
_entity_poly.pdbx_seq_one_letter_code
_entity_poly.pdbx_strand_id
1 'polypeptide(L)'
;DLTGWKHMPRAFAGDRDKGLMIVTWPKGGRPAHVMLYSDEVWTGIEYQVAAHLIYEGMVREGLEIVRGARERYDGVPRPPIPRNPWNEIECGGHYARAMSSWSLLLAATGWHYDALTKTLRIAPRVTPERIRAFFCGPEGWGTLSQTRTADGQTNELFVAHGSLAIATLTVESSANLSRVRVTVGGKALQVTVSRKGANITLNFGGLVTLRAGERLRVVLA
;
A
#
# COMPACT_ATOMS: atom_id res chain seq x y z
N ASP A 1 15.76 -12.40 -16.12
CA ASP A 1 14.66 -13.29 -15.68
C ASP A 1 15.29 -14.50 -15.01
N LEU A 2 14.49 -15.50 -14.62
CA LEU A 2 14.94 -16.72 -13.94
C LEU A 2 15.30 -17.85 -14.92
N THR A 3 15.56 -17.54 -16.20
CA THR A 3 15.91 -18.53 -17.21
C THR A 3 17.16 -19.31 -16.82
N GLY A 4 17.05 -20.64 -16.81
CA GLY A 4 18.15 -21.54 -16.42
C GLY A 4 18.44 -21.58 -14.91
N TRP A 5 17.67 -20.88 -14.07
CA TRP A 5 17.82 -20.98 -12.62
C TRP A 5 17.24 -22.29 -12.10
N LYS A 6 18.05 -23.06 -11.36
CA LYS A 6 17.59 -24.32 -10.75
C LYS A 6 16.92 -24.04 -9.41
N HIS A 7 15.61 -24.25 -9.34
CA HIS A 7 14.82 -24.12 -8.12
C HIS A 7 14.81 -25.43 -7.31
N MET A 8 14.99 -25.33 -5.99
CA MET A 8 15.01 -26.46 -5.05
C MET A 8 14.44 -26.03 -3.68
N PRO A 9 13.72 -26.92 -2.97
CA PRO A 9 13.25 -28.24 -3.41
C PRO A 9 12.08 -28.18 -4.41
N ARG A 10 11.41 -27.03 -4.54
CA ARG A 10 10.27 -26.84 -5.46
C ARG A 10 10.51 -25.64 -6.36
N ALA A 11 9.85 -25.65 -7.52
CA ALA A 11 9.90 -24.56 -8.47
C ALA A 11 8.54 -23.86 -8.53
N PHE A 12 8.50 -22.58 -8.12
CA PHE A 12 7.33 -21.69 -8.22
C PHE A 12 7.52 -20.59 -9.28
N ALA A 13 8.61 -20.69 -10.03
CA ALA A 13 8.95 -19.86 -11.16
C ALA A 13 9.80 -20.71 -12.12
N GLY A 14 9.84 -20.32 -13.38
CA GLY A 14 10.64 -20.96 -14.42
C GLY A 14 11.22 -19.95 -15.39
N ASP A 15 11.59 -20.43 -16.57
CA ASP A 15 12.20 -19.59 -17.59
C ASP A 15 11.32 -18.38 -17.94
N ARG A 16 11.97 -17.24 -18.16
CA ARG A 16 11.36 -15.93 -18.44
C ARG A 16 10.53 -15.32 -17.30
N ASP A 17 10.32 -16.02 -16.20
CA ASP A 17 9.70 -15.42 -15.03
C ASP A 17 10.64 -14.44 -14.32
N LYS A 18 10.03 -13.50 -13.62
CA LYS A 18 10.72 -12.63 -12.67
C LYS A 18 10.39 -13.09 -11.26
N GLY A 19 11.31 -12.91 -10.32
CA GLY A 19 11.04 -13.21 -8.93
C GLY A 19 12.16 -12.79 -8.00
N LEU A 20 11.81 -12.56 -6.74
CA LEU A 20 12.76 -12.36 -5.65
C LEU A 20 13.14 -13.72 -5.06
N MET A 21 14.40 -14.11 -5.28
CA MET A 21 14.95 -15.34 -4.71
C MET A 21 15.15 -15.18 -3.19
N ILE A 22 14.84 -16.22 -2.41
CA ILE A 22 14.98 -16.18 -0.94
C ILE A 22 16.42 -15.86 -0.52
N VAL A 23 17.40 -16.51 -1.16
CA VAL A 23 18.81 -16.22 -0.91
C VAL A 23 19.56 -16.09 -2.23
N THR A 24 20.40 -15.06 -2.32
CA THR A 24 21.33 -14.88 -3.43
C THR A 24 22.74 -14.67 -2.92
N TRP A 25 23.71 -15.04 -3.75
CA TRP A 25 25.14 -14.80 -3.53
C TRP A 25 25.64 -13.90 -4.65
N PRO A 26 25.28 -12.60 -4.66
CA PRO A 26 25.54 -11.72 -5.79
C PRO A 26 27.04 -11.51 -6.07
N LYS A 27 27.90 -11.75 -5.06
CA LYS A 27 29.36 -11.69 -5.17
C LYS A 27 30.01 -13.09 -5.37
N GLY A 28 29.21 -14.12 -5.68
CA GLY A 28 29.67 -15.50 -5.70
C GLY A 28 29.86 -16.10 -4.31
N GLY A 29 30.48 -17.28 -4.25
CA GLY A 29 30.79 -17.96 -2.97
C GLY A 29 29.61 -18.71 -2.34
N ARG A 30 28.66 -19.17 -3.17
CA ARG A 30 27.54 -19.99 -2.68
C ARG A 30 28.07 -21.27 -2.00
N PRO A 31 27.71 -21.55 -0.73
CA PRO A 31 28.08 -22.78 -0.04
C PRO A 31 27.56 -24.04 -0.74
N ALA A 32 28.28 -25.15 -0.58
CA ALA A 32 27.84 -26.46 -1.09
C ALA A 32 26.52 -26.93 -0.44
N HIS A 33 26.30 -26.56 0.83
CA HIS A 33 25.07 -26.81 1.57
C HIS A 33 24.44 -25.46 1.96
N VAL A 34 23.25 -25.21 1.44
CA VAL A 34 22.46 -24.02 1.75
C VAL A 34 21.21 -24.42 2.54
N MET A 35 20.57 -23.44 3.18
CA MET A 35 19.31 -23.67 3.87
C MET A 35 18.25 -24.21 2.90
N LEU A 36 17.33 -25.03 3.42
CA LEU A 36 16.15 -25.43 2.67
C LEU A 36 15.39 -24.20 2.18
N TYR A 37 14.90 -24.24 0.93
CA TYR A 37 14.16 -23.18 0.24
C TYR A 37 14.97 -21.96 -0.23
N SER A 38 16.30 -21.96 -0.11
CA SER A 38 17.13 -20.85 -0.61
C SER A 38 16.90 -20.52 -2.10
N ASP A 39 16.49 -21.50 -2.89
CA ASP A 39 16.24 -21.38 -4.33
C ASP A 39 14.76 -21.23 -4.70
N GLU A 40 13.87 -20.96 -3.75
CA GLU A 40 12.46 -20.72 -4.03
C GLU A 40 12.15 -19.23 -4.23
N VAL A 41 10.96 -18.94 -4.76
CA VAL A 41 10.41 -17.59 -4.90
C VAL A 41 9.04 -17.58 -4.23
N TRP A 42 8.86 -16.72 -3.24
CA TRP A 42 7.65 -16.70 -2.41
C TRP A 42 6.93 -15.36 -2.55
N THR A 43 5.75 -15.40 -3.18
CA THR A 43 4.92 -14.21 -3.44
C THR A 43 4.60 -13.42 -2.17
N GLY A 44 4.39 -14.11 -1.05
CA GLY A 44 4.13 -13.46 0.22
C GLY A 44 5.30 -12.61 0.74
N ILE A 45 6.54 -13.06 0.53
CA ILE A 45 7.74 -12.28 0.88
C ILE A 45 7.95 -11.15 -0.13
N GLU A 46 7.76 -11.40 -1.42
CA GLU A 46 7.87 -10.38 -2.46
C GLU A 46 6.98 -9.17 -2.18
N TYR A 47 5.70 -9.39 -1.83
CA TYR A 47 4.80 -8.30 -1.49
C TYR A 47 5.20 -7.57 -0.21
N GLN A 48 5.70 -8.27 0.80
CA GLN A 48 6.21 -7.63 2.01
C GLN A 48 7.43 -6.75 1.71
N VAL A 49 8.41 -7.25 0.95
CA VAL A 49 9.59 -6.50 0.54
C VAL A 49 9.20 -5.30 -0.32
N ALA A 50 8.30 -5.49 -1.28
CA ALA A 50 7.79 -4.41 -2.12
C ALA A 50 7.08 -3.32 -1.30
N ALA A 51 6.21 -3.70 -0.36
CA ALA A 51 5.57 -2.74 0.54
C ALA A 51 6.59 -1.97 1.37
N HIS A 52 7.62 -2.65 1.89
CA HIS A 52 8.70 -2.02 2.65
C HIS A 52 9.49 -1.02 1.81
N LEU A 53 9.87 -1.38 0.58
CA LEU A 53 10.50 -0.46 -0.37
C LEU A 53 9.63 0.78 -0.63
N ILE A 54 8.31 0.62 -0.78
CA ILE A 54 7.39 1.74 -0.96
C ILE A 54 7.35 2.64 0.30
N TYR A 55 7.37 2.05 1.51
CA TYR A 55 7.45 2.82 2.76
C TYR A 55 8.73 3.66 2.84
N GLU A 56 9.87 3.11 2.40
CA GLU A 56 11.17 3.78 2.34
C GLU A 56 11.34 4.73 1.14
N GLY A 57 10.29 4.91 0.31
CA GLY A 57 10.32 5.81 -0.84
C GLY A 57 10.92 5.23 -2.13
N MET A 58 11.32 3.96 -2.12
CA MET A 58 11.80 3.20 -3.29
C MET A 58 10.60 2.65 -4.09
N VAL A 59 9.72 3.55 -4.53
CA VAL A 59 8.41 3.22 -5.11
C VAL A 59 8.55 2.41 -6.40
N ARG A 60 9.47 2.81 -7.29
CA ARG A 60 9.68 2.13 -8.57
C ARG A 60 10.15 0.70 -8.36
N GLU A 61 11.15 0.51 -7.48
CA GLU A 61 11.72 -0.79 -7.15
C GLU A 61 10.67 -1.72 -6.54
N GLY A 62 9.86 -1.21 -5.60
CA GLY A 62 8.74 -1.96 -5.04
C GLY A 62 7.71 -2.37 -6.10
N LEU A 63 7.34 -1.47 -7.01
CA LEU A 63 6.38 -1.78 -8.09
C LEU A 63 6.93 -2.77 -9.12
N GLU A 64 8.24 -2.79 -9.39
CA GLU A 64 8.84 -3.79 -10.26
C GLU A 64 8.79 -5.21 -9.66
N ILE A 65 8.94 -5.34 -8.34
CA ILE A 65 8.73 -6.62 -7.65
C ILE A 65 7.26 -7.06 -7.77
N VAL A 66 6.32 -6.15 -7.51
CA VAL A 66 4.88 -6.44 -7.64
C VAL A 66 4.55 -6.87 -9.07
N ARG A 67 5.07 -6.16 -10.07
CA ARG A 67 4.93 -6.50 -11.49
C ARG A 67 5.45 -7.91 -11.76
N GLY A 68 6.66 -8.23 -11.33
CA GLY A 68 7.24 -9.56 -11.52
C GLY A 68 6.39 -10.67 -10.89
N ALA A 69 5.91 -10.46 -9.67
CA ALA A 69 4.99 -11.39 -9.01
C ALA A 69 3.68 -11.54 -9.80
N ARG A 70 3.04 -10.44 -10.24
CA ARG A 70 1.77 -10.49 -10.98
C ARG A 70 1.89 -11.09 -12.38
N GLU A 71 2.98 -10.80 -13.10
CA GLU A 71 3.25 -11.38 -14.42
C GLU A 71 3.46 -12.91 -14.34
N ARG A 72 3.90 -13.45 -13.19
CA ARG A 72 3.94 -14.90 -12.97
C ARG A 72 2.57 -15.56 -12.85
N TYR A 73 1.48 -14.80 -12.65
CA TYR A 73 0.13 -15.32 -12.48
C TYR A 73 -0.84 -14.63 -13.46
N ASP A 74 -0.46 -14.59 -14.75
CA ASP A 74 -1.19 -13.92 -15.83
C ASP A 74 -2.32 -14.77 -16.47
N GLY A 75 -2.53 -16.00 -16.01
CA GLY A 75 -3.51 -16.95 -16.52
C GLY A 75 -3.04 -17.80 -17.70
N VAL A 76 -1.86 -17.54 -18.27
CA VAL A 76 -1.37 -18.25 -19.46
C VAL A 76 -0.53 -19.45 -19.01
N PRO A 77 -0.93 -20.70 -19.30
CA PRO A 77 -0.22 -21.88 -18.79
C PRO A 77 1.25 -21.95 -19.21
N ARG A 78 2.15 -22.07 -18.24
CA ARG A 78 3.61 -22.26 -18.45
C ARG A 78 4.19 -23.08 -17.31
N PRO A 79 5.09 -24.05 -17.56
CA PRO A 79 5.84 -24.71 -16.49
C PRO A 79 6.54 -23.68 -15.58
N PRO A 80 6.82 -24.01 -14.32
CA PRO A 80 6.51 -25.26 -13.61
C PRO A 80 5.15 -25.24 -12.89
N ILE A 81 4.42 -24.13 -12.90
CA ILE A 81 3.19 -23.94 -12.11
C ILE A 81 1.99 -23.48 -12.95
N PRO A 82 0.76 -23.80 -12.52
CA PRO A 82 -0.42 -23.11 -13.03
C PRO A 82 -0.34 -21.61 -12.74
N ARG A 83 -0.59 -20.78 -13.75
CA ARG A 83 -0.41 -19.32 -13.70
C ARG A 83 -1.68 -18.60 -13.26
N ASN A 84 -2.44 -19.16 -12.31
CA ASN A 84 -3.76 -18.65 -11.94
C ASN A 84 -3.67 -17.28 -11.21
N PRO A 85 -4.32 -16.22 -11.72
CA PRO A 85 -4.29 -14.87 -11.12
C PRO A 85 -4.84 -14.75 -9.69
N TRP A 86 -5.53 -15.79 -9.22
CA TRP A 86 -6.21 -15.89 -7.93
C TRP A 86 -5.60 -16.95 -7.00
N ASN A 87 -4.47 -17.54 -7.39
CA ASN A 87 -3.83 -18.59 -6.63
C ASN A 87 -2.31 -18.44 -6.71
N GLU A 88 -1.79 -17.39 -6.08
CA GLU A 88 -0.36 -17.24 -5.88
C GLU A 88 0.17 -18.36 -4.99
N ILE A 89 1.15 -19.10 -5.52
CA ILE A 89 1.64 -20.33 -4.92
C ILE A 89 2.80 -20.01 -3.97
N GLU A 90 2.74 -20.61 -2.79
CA GLU A 90 3.85 -20.69 -1.85
C GLU A 90 3.67 -21.97 -1.03
N CYS A 91 4.66 -22.87 -1.02
CA CYS A 91 4.50 -24.18 -0.36
C CYS A 91 3.31 -25.02 -0.89
N GLY A 92 2.65 -24.61 -1.98
CA GLY A 92 1.39 -25.16 -2.49
C GLY A 92 0.41 -24.05 -2.90
N GLY A 93 -0.77 -24.46 -3.40
CA GLY A 93 -1.86 -23.52 -3.69
C GLY A 93 -2.58 -23.06 -2.41
N HIS A 94 -3.31 -21.96 -2.52
CA HIS A 94 -4.14 -21.36 -1.44
C HIS A 94 -3.37 -20.99 -0.18
N TYR A 95 -2.07 -20.73 -0.31
CA TYR A 95 -1.24 -20.40 0.83
C TYR A 95 -1.46 -18.96 1.28
N ALA A 96 -1.66 -18.77 2.59
CA ALA A 96 -2.11 -17.49 3.15
C ALA A 96 -1.11 -16.34 2.98
N ARG A 97 0.19 -16.61 2.78
CA ARG A 97 1.21 -15.55 2.83
C ARG A 97 1.05 -14.50 1.73
N ALA A 98 0.50 -14.85 0.57
CA ALA A 98 0.23 -13.88 -0.50
C ALA A 98 -0.79 -12.79 -0.10
N MET A 99 -1.56 -13.00 0.98
CA MET A 99 -2.40 -11.95 1.58
C MET A 99 -1.57 -10.78 2.15
N SER A 100 -0.24 -10.91 2.26
CA SER A 100 0.65 -9.78 2.51
C SER A 100 0.53 -8.69 1.44
N SER A 101 -0.07 -8.97 0.27
CA SER A 101 -0.50 -7.97 -0.72
C SER A 101 -1.31 -6.82 -0.11
N TRP A 102 -2.04 -7.05 0.98
CA TRP A 102 -2.73 -5.97 1.72
C TRP A 102 -1.79 -4.87 2.18
N SER A 103 -0.54 -5.21 2.53
CA SER A 103 0.47 -4.22 2.93
C SER A 103 0.85 -3.26 1.80
N LEU A 104 0.69 -3.66 0.53
CA LEU A 104 0.91 -2.79 -0.63
C LEU A 104 -0.13 -1.67 -0.68
N LEU A 105 -1.40 -1.97 -0.38
CA LEU A 105 -2.45 -0.95 -0.32
C LEU A 105 -2.12 0.10 0.75
N LEU A 106 -1.69 -0.34 1.92
CA LEU A 106 -1.29 0.53 3.02
C LEU A 106 -0.06 1.38 2.65
N ALA A 107 0.98 0.77 2.08
CA ALA A 107 2.19 1.46 1.66
C ALA A 107 1.92 2.47 0.53
N ALA A 108 1.12 2.10 -0.46
CA ALA A 108 0.78 2.95 -1.59
C ALA A 108 -0.02 4.19 -1.18
N THR A 109 -0.97 4.04 -0.26
CA THR A 109 -1.87 5.12 0.20
C THR A 109 -1.30 5.92 1.37
N GLY A 110 -0.32 5.37 2.09
CA GLY A 110 0.15 5.88 3.36
C GLY A 110 -0.96 5.92 4.43
N TRP A 111 -1.98 5.07 4.30
CA TRP A 111 -3.04 4.93 5.28
C TRP A 111 -2.48 4.37 6.58
N HIS A 112 -2.60 5.16 7.65
CA HIS A 112 -2.25 4.73 8.99
C HIS A 112 -3.27 5.28 9.98
N TYR A 113 -3.97 4.40 10.68
CA TYR A 113 -5.00 4.77 11.63
C TYR A 113 -4.71 4.17 13.00
N ASP A 114 -4.61 5.03 14.00
CA ASP A 114 -4.50 4.65 15.40
C ASP A 114 -5.89 4.71 16.06
N ALA A 115 -6.41 3.53 16.44
CA ALA A 115 -7.73 3.40 17.03
C ALA A 115 -7.84 3.88 18.48
N LEU A 116 -6.73 4.00 19.22
CA LEU A 116 -6.71 4.51 20.59
C LEU A 116 -6.80 6.03 20.58
N THR A 117 -5.97 6.68 19.78
CA THR A 117 -5.91 8.15 19.69
C THR A 117 -6.87 8.74 18.65
N LYS A 118 -7.50 7.89 17.82
CA LYS A 118 -8.35 8.28 16.69
C LYS A 118 -7.59 9.19 15.71
N THR A 119 -6.31 8.89 15.51
CA THR A 119 -5.43 9.64 14.61
C THR A 119 -5.35 8.94 13.28
N LEU A 120 -5.67 9.66 12.21
CA LEU A 120 -5.55 9.20 10.84
C LEU A 120 -4.42 9.94 10.13
N ARG A 121 -3.59 9.20 9.39
CA ARG A 121 -2.62 9.75 8.44
C ARG A 121 -2.92 9.23 7.04
N ILE A 122 -2.83 10.12 6.07
CA ILE A 122 -2.91 9.83 4.64
C ILE A 122 -1.71 10.50 3.95
N ALA A 123 -0.81 9.68 3.42
CA ALA A 123 0.42 10.13 2.78
C ALA A 123 0.75 9.25 1.57
N PRO A 124 0.01 9.42 0.45
CA PRO A 124 0.17 8.55 -0.71
C PRO A 124 1.60 8.59 -1.25
N ARG A 125 2.13 7.40 -1.57
CA ARG A 125 3.47 7.20 -2.15
C ARG A 125 3.39 6.80 -3.62
N VAL A 126 2.33 6.08 -4.00
CA VAL A 126 2.04 5.75 -5.40
C VAL A 126 1.08 6.79 -5.95
N THR A 127 1.44 7.42 -7.07
CA THR A 127 0.68 8.51 -7.72
C THR A 127 0.20 9.59 -6.74
N PRO A 128 1.11 10.23 -5.97
CA PRO A 128 0.74 11.21 -4.95
C PRO A 128 -0.03 12.42 -5.49
N GLU A 129 0.07 12.71 -6.79
CA GLU A 129 -0.67 13.76 -7.48
C GLU A 129 -2.16 13.44 -7.58
N ARG A 130 -2.52 12.15 -7.72
CA ARG A 130 -3.90 11.72 -7.86
C ARG A 130 -4.06 10.26 -7.46
N ILE A 131 -4.77 10.02 -6.37
CA ILE A 131 -5.09 8.67 -5.90
C ILE A 131 -6.56 8.56 -5.54
N ARG A 132 -7.13 7.38 -5.80
CA ARG A 132 -8.42 6.95 -5.27
C ARG A 132 -8.27 5.48 -4.88
N ALA A 133 -8.46 5.19 -3.60
CA ALA A 133 -8.19 3.87 -3.05
C ALA A 133 -9.24 3.45 -2.03
N PHE A 134 -9.34 2.13 -1.84
CA PHE A 134 -10.10 1.55 -0.75
C PHE A 134 -9.41 1.84 0.59
N PHE A 135 -10.19 2.07 1.64
CA PHE A 135 -9.72 1.97 3.01
C PHE A 135 -10.63 1.05 3.81
N CYS A 136 -10.04 0.39 4.81
CA CYS A 136 -10.75 -0.35 5.85
C CYS A 136 -10.31 0.20 7.21
N GLY A 137 -11.27 0.72 7.97
CA GLY A 137 -11.10 1.14 9.35
C GLY A 137 -11.71 0.12 10.32
N PRO A 138 -11.66 0.38 11.64
CA PRO A 138 -12.11 -0.59 12.65
C PRO A 138 -13.61 -0.94 12.57
N GLU A 139 -14.45 0.03 12.23
CA GLU A 139 -15.91 -0.07 12.28
C GLU A 139 -16.58 0.21 10.93
N GLY A 140 -15.79 0.36 9.86
CA GLY A 140 -16.30 0.79 8.58
C GLY A 140 -15.25 0.84 7.49
N TRP A 141 -15.71 0.95 6.25
CA TRP A 141 -14.86 0.98 5.07
C TRP A 141 -15.41 1.95 4.05
N GLY A 142 -14.56 2.33 3.09
CA GLY A 142 -14.94 3.29 2.11
C GLY A 142 -13.83 3.64 1.13
N THR A 143 -13.88 4.87 0.63
CA THR A 143 -12.92 5.39 -0.34
C THR A 143 -12.16 6.57 0.24
N LEU A 144 -10.83 6.52 0.14
CA LEU A 144 -9.98 7.69 0.26
C LEU A 144 -9.64 8.19 -1.13
N SER A 145 -9.56 9.51 -1.30
CA SER A 145 -9.03 10.09 -2.53
C SER A 145 -8.27 11.37 -2.24
N GLN A 146 -7.24 11.61 -3.05
CA GLN A 146 -6.45 12.83 -3.01
C GLN A 146 -6.20 13.31 -4.44
N THR A 147 -6.21 14.63 -4.63
CA THR A 147 -5.69 15.30 -5.82
C THR A 147 -4.80 16.45 -5.39
N ARG A 148 -3.61 16.55 -5.96
CA ARG A 148 -2.65 17.65 -5.78
C ARG A 148 -2.38 18.30 -7.13
N THR A 149 -2.42 19.62 -7.13
CA THR A 149 -2.08 20.49 -8.26
C THR A 149 -1.10 21.56 -7.78
N ALA A 150 -0.58 22.39 -8.69
CA ALA A 150 0.26 23.52 -8.30
C ALA A 150 -0.49 24.48 -7.33
N ASP A 151 -1.79 24.66 -7.54
CA ASP A 151 -2.61 25.66 -6.85
C ASP A 151 -3.35 25.14 -5.61
N GLY A 152 -3.14 23.87 -5.25
CA GLY A 152 -3.84 23.31 -4.10
C GLY A 152 -3.91 21.79 -4.06
N GLN A 153 -4.55 21.30 -3.01
CA GLN A 153 -4.74 19.88 -2.74
C GLN A 153 -6.11 19.64 -2.11
N THR A 154 -6.80 18.61 -2.60
CA THR A 154 -8.04 18.11 -2.00
C THR A 154 -7.84 16.69 -1.51
N ASN A 155 -8.22 16.42 -0.26
CA ASN A 155 -8.26 15.09 0.32
C ASN A 155 -9.70 14.79 0.72
N GLU A 156 -10.18 13.58 0.42
CA GLU A 156 -11.52 13.14 0.76
C GLU A 156 -11.52 11.75 1.36
N LEU A 157 -12.38 11.57 2.34
CA LEU A 157 -12.74 10.28 2.93
C LEU A 157 -14.24 10.14 2.85
N PHE A 158 -14.70 9.12 2.14
CA PHE A 158 -16.10 8.76 2.04
C PHE A 158 -16.32 7.41 2.72
N VAL A 159 -17.18 7.36 3.73
CA VAL A 159 -17.55 6.11 4.39
C VAL A 159 -18.69 5.47 3.61
N ALA A 160 -18.43 4.32 3.00
CA ALA A 160 -19.46 3.60 2.25
C ALA A 160 -20.33 2.74 3.18
N HIS A 161 -19.73 2.17 4.22
CA HIS A 161 -20.42 1.36 5.22
C HIS A 161 -19.81 1.54 6.61
N GLY A 162 -20.66 1.47 7.65
CA GLY A 162 -20.24 1.57 9.04
C GLY A 162 -19.87 2.99 9.46
N SER A 163 -18.80 3.12 10.25
CA SER A 163 -18.32 4.40 10.78
C SER A 163 -16.79 4.50 10.83
N LEU A 164 -16.30 5.74 10.85
CA LEU A 164 -14.90 6.07 11.10
C LEU A 164 -14.81 7.30 12.00
N ALA A 165 -14.25 7.13 13.19
CA ALA A 165 -14.06 8.19 14.16
C ALA A 165 -12.65 8.78 14.05
N ILE A 166 -12.52 10.10 14.00
CA ILE A 166 -11.25 10.79 13.78
C ILE A 166 -11.20 12.01 14.70
N ALA A 167 -10.15 12.10 15.52
CA ALA A 167 -9.83 13.27 16.32
C ALA A 167 -8.76 14.15 15.65
N THR A 168 -7.83 13.52 14.95
CA THR A 168 -6.75 14.19 14.22
C THR A 168 -6.55 13.57 12.85
N LEU A 169 -6.39 14.40 11.82
CA LEU A 169 -6.00 13.99 10.47
C LEU A 169 -4.66 14.62 10.10
N THR A 170 -3.70 13.83 9.63
CA THR A 170 -2.46 14.31 9.03
C THR A 170 -2.42 13.97 7.56
N VAL A 171 -2.14 14.98 6.73
CA VAL A 171 -1.89 14.84 5.30
C VAL A 171 -0.53 15.44 4.94
N GLU A 172 0.13 14.89 3.92
CA GLU A 172 1.32 15.53 3.36
C GLU A 172 0.93 16.56 2.29
N SER A 173 1.64 17.69 2.25
CA SER A 173 1.59 18.66 1.14
C SER A 173 2.91 19.40 1.01
N SER A 174 3.38 19.56 -0.24
CA SER A 174 4.57 20.34 -0.57
C SER A 174 4.26 21.81 -0.89
N ALA A 175 3.00 22.15 -1.20
CA ALA A 175 2.61 23.50 -1.57
C ALA A 175 2.67 24.47 -0.38
N ASN A 176 2.95 25.75 -0.66
CA ASN A 176 2.79 26.83 0.29
C ASN A 176 1.31 27.24 0.32
N LEU A 177 0.57 26.62 1.23
CA LEU A 177 -0.87 26.74 1.33
C LEU A 177 -1.21 27.80 2.37
N SER A 178 -2.08 28.74 2.00
CA SER A 178 -2.50 29.87 2.82
C SER A 178 -3.82 29.61 3.56
N ARG A 179 -4.60 28.64 3.11
CA ARG A 179 -5.96 28.40 3.58
C ARG A 179 -6.28 26.91 3.63
N VAL A 180 -6.91 26.50 4.73
CA VAL A 180 -7.46 25.16 4.92
C VAL A 180 -8.96 25.27 5.12
N ARG A 181 -9.73 24.49 4.35
CA ARG A 181 -11.17 24.34 4.52
C ARG A 181 -11.50 22.88 4.76
N VAL A 182 -12.22 22.63 5.84
CA VAL A 182 -12.70 21.29 6.19
C VAL A 182 -14.22 21.28 6.13
N THR A 183 -14.78 20.24 5.52
CA THR A 183 -16.22 19.98 5.54
C THR A 183 -16.50 18.53 5.88
N VAL A 184 -17.55 18.30 6.66
CA VAL A 184 -18.07 16.97 7.03
C VAL A 184 -19.55 16.93 6.67
N GLY A 185 -19.96 15.97 5.84
CA GLY A 185 -21.36 15.89 5.39
C GLY A 185 -21.85 17.17 4.71
N GLY A 186 -20.96 17.92 4.07
CA GLY A 186 -21.24 19.22 3.44
C GLY A 186 -21.24 20.44 4.37
N LYS A 187 -21.12 20.25 5.69
CA LYS A 187 -21.06 21.36 6.66
C LYS A 187 -19.62 21.74 6.95
N ALA A 188 -19.32 23.04 7.00
CA ALA A 188 -18.00 23.54 7.37
C ALA A 188 -17.69 23.22 8.84
N LEU A 189 -16.45 22.78 9.09
CA LEU A 189 -15.95 22.46 10.43
C LEU A 189 -14.71 23.31 10.73
N GLN A 190 -14.71 23.95 11.90
CA GLN A 190 -13.53 24.67 12.39
C GLN A 190 -12.50 23.67 12.90
N VAL A 191 -11.23 23.90 12.56
CA VAL A 191 -10.12 23.01 12.92
C VAL A 191 -8.89 23.82 13.28
N THR A 192 -8.07 23.27 14.18
CA THR A 192 -6.74 23.80 14.44
C THR A 192 -5.77 23.15 13.47
N VAL A 193 -5.03 23.96 12.71
CA VAL A 193 -4.07 23.50 11.71
C VAL A 193 -2.66 23.76 12.21
N SER A 194 -1.79 22.76 12.12
CA SER A 194 -0.35 22.93 12.33
C SER A 194 0.44 22.29 11.20
N ARG A 195 1.64 22.80 10.93
CA ARG A 195 2.54 22.29 9.89
C ARG A 195 3.91 21.98 10.46
N LYS A 196 4.44 20.79 10.13
CA LYS A 196 5.83 20.39 10.40
C LYS A 196 6.43 19.78 9.14
N GLY A 197 7.27 20.55 8.45
CA GLY A 197 7.80 20.18 7.13
C GLY A 197 6.66 20.03 6.11
N ALA A 198 6.56 18.85 5.49
CA ALA A 198 5.49 18.51 4.55
C ALA A 198 4.19 18.05 5.25
N ASN A 199 4.20 17.74 6.55
CA ASN A 199 3.02 17.25 7.24
C ASN A 199 2.14 18.42 7.70
N ILE A 200 0.87 18.39 7.32
CA ILE A 200 -0.19 19.28 7.78
C ILE A 200 -1.13 18.46 8.67
N THR A 201 -1.26 18.88 9.91
CA THR A 201 -2.10 18.22 10.92
C THR A 201 -3.32 19.07 11.19
N LEU A 202 -4.50 18.46 11.03
CA LEU A 202 -5.81 19.02 11.35
C LEU A 202 -6.30 18.37 12.65
N ASN A 203 -6.39 19.16 13.72
CA ASN A 203 -7.00 18.76 14.97
C ASN A 203 -8.44 19.27 14.99
N PHE A 204 -9.41 18.36 15.15
CA PHE A 204 -10.84 18.69 15.11
C PHE A 204 -11.38 19.28 16.42
N GLY A 205 -10.55 19.39 17.49
CA GLY A 205 -10.96 19.88 18.82
C GLY A 205 -11.88 18.91 19.59
N GLY A 206 -12.18 17.76 19.00
CA GLY A 206 -13.08 16.73 19.50
C GLY A 206 -13.18 15.58 18.50
N LEU A 207 -14.02 14.60 18.80
CA LEU A 207 -14.20 13.44 17.94
C LEU A 207 -15.19 13.74 16.80
N VAL A 208 -14.72 13.62 15.55
CA VAL A 208 -15.56 13.62 14.36
C VAL A 208 -15.84 12.17 13.96
N THR A 209 -17.09 11.76 13.97
CA THR A 209 -17.48 10.42 13.49
C THR A 209 -18.17 10.53 12.15
N LEU A 210 -17.53 10.01 11.10
CA LEU A 210 -18.14 9.82 9.80
C LEU A 210 -18.98 8.55 9.81
N ARG A 211 -20.20 8.65 9.32
CA ARG A 211 -21.13 7.52 9.14
C ARG A 211 -21.29 7.18 7.66
N ALA A 212 -21.84 6.00 7.38
CA ALA A 212 -22.17 5.58 6.03
C ALA A 212 -22.89 6.70 5.24
N GLY A 213 -22.40 6.99 4.03
CA GLY A 213 -22.89 8.06 3.17
C GLY A 213 -22.23 9.43 3.42
N GLU A 214 -21.51 9.62 4.52
CA GLU A 214 -20.85 10.89 4.82
C GLU A 214 -19.46 10.99 4.20
N ARG A 215 -19.06 12.25 3.96
CA ARG A 215 -17.76 12.61 3.41
C ARG A 215 -17.08 13.65 4.31
N LEU A 216 -15.84 13.37 4.69
CA LEU A 216 -14.88 14.38 5.13
C LEU A 216 -14.11 14.87 3.92
N ARG A 217 -14.07 16.18 3.70
CA ARG A 217 -13.32 16.82 2.61
C ARG A 217 -12.44 17.92 3.19
N VAL A 218 -11.15 17.84 2.88
CA VAL A 218 -10.13 18.82 3.25
C VAL A 218 -9.60 19.45 1.97
N VAL A 219 -9.80 20.75 1.81
CA VAL A 219 -9.24 21.55 0.73
C VAL A 219 -8.14 22.42 1.29
N LEU A 220 -6.95 22.28 0.73
CA LEU A 220 -5.79 23.08 0.99
C LEU A 220 -5.57 23.97 -0.24
N ALA A 221 -5.51 25.29 -0.06
CA ALA A 221 -5.24 26.28 -1.10
C ALA A 221 -4.24 27.33 -0.60
#